data_AF-A0A8B6BQS8-F1
#
_entry.id   AF-A0A8B6BQS8-F1
#
_cell.length_a   1.000
_cell.length_b   1.000
_cell.length_c   1.000
_cell.angle_alpha   90.00
_cell.angle_beta   90.00
_cell.angle_gamma   90.00
#
_symmetry.space_group_name_H-M   'P 1'
#
loop_
_entity.id
_entity.type
_entity.pdbx_description
1 polymer ?
#
loop_
_entity_poly.entity_id
_entity_poly.type
_entity_poly.pdbx_seq_one_letter_code
_entity_poly.pdbx_strand_id
1 'polypeptide(L)'
;MAQAAASTCEICTAGPGEYYCQQCDQSFCGSCKSSHLRTKSCKNHTFLSGPNINKEEKLLCTEHEEIYFFYCQDCDTPVCRICSVEKHSRHLMTDLTKSAEKLRFEVVKNIEAKVTTSKVNLSKIEKETKTYRDEVKAVIKTITEEGNYWKNLIDKKVGSFVRLLHDEEQKTIQNITALTKVYRRDIENCQQWEKKIKEMKTMADILLFERLEKLKVDVDNIDLKPVPEGSYVSYRNKKPSGTEIHSLFGEIQFKAPKSQKKYKYACVSCGNEQISTNEPVTQDIGQEFPIQGFMIECTNSNRNCGCNNMSTWIHRFIEEA
;
A
#
# COMPACT_ATOMS: atom_id res chain seq x y z
N MET A 1 -16.66 21.02 -38.67
CA MET A 1 -16.49 22.42 -38.20
C MET A 1 -17.62 23.23 -38.78
N ALA A 2 -18.55 23.70 -37.94
CA ALA A 2 -19.65 24.55 -38.39
C ALA A 2 -19.14 26.00 -38.42
N GLN A 3 -19.10 26.60 -39.60
CA GLN A 3 -18.75 28.01 -39.79
C GLN A 3 -19.92 28.87 -39.27
N ALA A 4 -19.68 29.63 -38.20
CA ALA A 4 -20.61 30.65 -37.75
C ALA A 4 -20.71 31.75 -38.82
N ALA A 5 -21.92 32.04 -39.29
CA ALA A 5 -22.16 33.09 -40.26
C ALA A 5 -21.65 34.43 -39.73
N ALA A 6 -20.84 35.14 -40.53
CA ALA A 6 -20.39 36.48 -40.20
C ALA A 6 -21.60 37.40 -40.03
N SER A 7 -21.89 37.84 -38.80
CA SER A 7 -22.95 38.79 -38.51
C SER A 7 -22.65 40.12 -39.22
N THR A 8 -23.62 40.65 -39.97
CA THR A 8 -23.52 41.98 -40.57
C THR A 8 -23.77 43.07 -39.53
N CYS A 9 -23.26 44.28 -39.77
CA CYS A 9 -23.52 45.43 -38.91
C CYS A 9 -25.03 45.72 -38.89
N GLU A 10 -25.68 45.62 -37.75
CA GLU A 10 -27.13 45.82 -37.60
C GLU A 10 -27.55 47.30 -37.73
N ILE A 11 -26.58 48.22 -37.70
CA ILE A 11 -26.83 49.66 -37.81
C ILE A 11 -26.79 50.16 -39.25
N CYS A 12 -25.78 49.76 -40.02
CA CYS A 12 -25.63 50.22 -41.40
C CYS A 12 -25.90 49.13 -42.44
N THR A 13 -26.03 47.88 -42.03
CA THR A 13 -26.28 46.68 -42.87
C THR A 13 -25.27 46.42 -43.99
N ALA A 14 -24.25 47.29 -44.15
CA ALA A 14 -23.30 47.28 -45.26
C ALA A 14 -21.90 46.76 -44.88
N GLY A 15 -21.51 46.84 -43.60
CA GLY A 15 -20.20 46.41 -43.12
C GLY A 15 -20.26 45.12 -42.29
N PRO A 16 -19.14 44.41 -42.10
CA PRO A 16 -19.07 43.27 -41.19
C PRO A 16 -19.31 43.73 -39.74
N GLY A 17 -20.15 43.00 -39.00
CA GLY A 17 -20.47 43.24 -37.59
C GLY A 17 -19.38 42.69 -36.67
N GLU A 18 -18.18 43.27 -36.75
CA GLU A 18 -16.96 42.82 -36.05
C GLU A 18 -16.95 43.13 -34.55
N TYR A 19 -17.84 44.02 -34.10
CA TYR A 19 -17.91 44.49 -32.72
C TYR A 19 -19.32 44.31 -32.18
N TYR A 20 -19.48 43.76 -30.98
CA TYR A 20 -20.79 43.61 -30.35
C TYR A 20 -20.88 44.45 -29.08
N CYS A 21 -21.92 45.29 -28.99
CA CYS A 21 -22.19 46.11 -27.82
C CYS A 21 -22.99 45.31 -26.80
N GLN A 22 -22.42 45.03 -25.63
CA GLN A 22 -23.09 44.21 -24.60
C GLN A 22 -24.38 44.86 -24.06
N GLN A 23 -24.40 46.19 -23.97
CA GLN A 23 -25.52 46.96 -23.43
C GLN A 23 -26.66 47.15 -24.43
N CYS A 24 -26.37 47.21 -25.74
CA CYS A 24 -27.37 47.40 -26.79
C CYS A 24 -27.78 46.10 -27.48
N ASP A 25 -27.08 44.99 -27.20
CA ASP A 25 -27.30 43.68 -27.82
C ASP A 25 -27.24 43.69 -29.35
N GLN A 26 -26.37 44.53 -29.91
CA GLN A 26 -26.30 44.80 -31.34
C GLN A 26 -24.87 44.66 -31.86
N SER A 27 -24.77 44.21 -33.11
CA SER A 27 -23.51 44.06 -33.85
C SER A 27 -23.20 45.30 -34.69
N PHE A 28 -21.98 45.81 -34.62
CA PHE A 28 -21.51 47.05 -35.23
C PHE A 28 -20.24 46.79 -36.06
N CYS A 29 -20.11 47.48 -37.20
CA CYS A 29 -18.82 47.64 -37.87
C CYS A 29 -17.98 48.74 -37.16
N GLY A 30 -16.69 48.84 -37.47
CA GLY A 30 -15.79 49.79 -36.81
C GLY A 30 -16.24 51.25 -36.86
N SER A 31 -16.85 51.69 -37.98
CA SER A 31 -17.38 53.04 -38.12
C SER A 31 -18.64 53.27 -37.27
N CYS A 32 -19.55 52.30 -37.25
CA CYS A 32 -20.78 52.38 -36.46
C CYS A 32 -20.50 52.32 -34.96
N LYS A 33 -19.54 51.48 -34.51
CA LYS A 33 -19.04 51.48 -33.12
C LYS A 33 -18.54 52.86 -32.71
N SER A 34 -17.73 53.48 -33.57
CA SER A 34 -17.14 54.80 -33.31
C SER A 34 -18.22 55.88 -33.20
N SER A 35 -19.25 55.82 -34.05
CA SER A 35 -20.42 56.71 -33.95
C SER A 35 -21.24 56.45 -32.69
N HIS A 36 -21.44 55.19 -32.33
CA HIS A 36 -22.20 54.79 -31.13
C HIS A 36 -21.58 55.36 -29.85
N LEU A 37 -20.26 55.24 -29.69
CA LEU A 37 -19.54 55.76 -28.53
C LEU A 37 -19.46 57.31 -28.49
N ARG A 38 -19.75 58.01 -29.61
CA ARG A 38 -19.86 59.48 -29.62
C ARG A 38 -21.19 59.97 -29.06
N THR A 39 -22.23 59.14 -29.06
CA THR A 39 -23.54 59.47 -28.48
C THR A 39 -23.46 59.51 -26.96
N LYS A 40 -23.93 60.59 -26.33
CA LYS A 40 -23.81 60.83 -24.87
C LYS A 40 -24.32 59.67 -24.02
N SER A 41 -25.41 59.02 -24.42
CA SER A 41 -26.02 57.88 -23.71
C SER A 41 -25.22 56.58 -23.82
N CYS A 42 -24.41 56.41 -24.87
CA CYS A 42 -23.74 55.16 -25.19
C CYS A 42 -22.21 55.23 -25.03
N LYS A 43 -21.68 56.37 -24.58
CA LYS A 43 -20.23 56.66 -24.51
C LYS A 43 -19.42 55.66 -23.68
N ASN A 44 -20.04 55.03 -22.68
CA ASN A 44 -19.40 54.08 -21.77
C ASN A 44 -19.82 52.63 -22.04
N HIS A 45 -20.44 52.34 -23.19
CA HIS A 45 -20.82 50.97 -23.53
C HIS A 45 -19.59 50.11 -23.87
N THR A 46 -19.65 48.85 -23.49
CA THR A 46 -18.58 47.86 -23.63
C THR A 46 -18.77 47.10 -24.93
N PHE A 47 -17.69 46.97 -25.70
CA PHE A 47 -17.68 46.23 -26.96
C PHE A 47 -16.79 45.01 -26.87
N LEU A 48 -17.31 43.85 -27.29
CA LEU A 48 -16.54 42.63 -27.52
C LEU A 48 -16.07 42.57 -28.99
N SER A 49 -14.88 42.06 -29.25
CA SER A 49 -14.34 41.87 -30.61
C SER A 49 -13.64 40.51 -30.74
N GLY A 50 -13.90 39.77 -31.81
CA GLY A 50 -13.24 38.50 -32.13
C GLY A 50 -14.10 37.59 -33.02
N PRO A 51 -13.52 36.53 -33.63
CA PRO A 51 -14.24 35.61 -34.52
C PRO A 51 -15.25 34.71 -33.79
N ASN A 52 -15.19 34.65 -32.47
CA ASN A 52 -16.20 34.04 -31.59
C ASN A 52 -16.58 35.07 -30.54
N ILE A 53 -17.45 36.01 -30.89
CA ILE A 53 -18.17 36.79 -29.89
C ILE A 53 -19.10 35.80 -29.19
N ASN A 54 -18.61 35.18 -28.12
CA ASN A 54 -19.46 34.44 -27.19
C ASN A 54 -20.36 35.51 -26.55
N LYS A 55 -21.54 35.72 -27.15
CA LYS A 55 -22.65 36.31 -26.43
C LYS A 55 -22.83 35.39 -25.23
N GLU A 56 -22.59 35.88 -24.02
CA GLU A 56 -23.06 35.16 -22.84
C GLU A 56 -24.55 34.90 -23.11
N GLU A 57 -24.93 33.64 -23.26
CA GLU A 57 -26.33 33.27 -23.44
C GLU A 57 -27.04 33.76 -22.18
N LYS A 58 -27.69 34.92 -22.29
CA LYS A 58 -28.42 35.51 -21.19
C LYS A 58 -29.55 34.55 -20.90
N LEU A 59 -29.52 33.93 -19.73
CA LEU A 59 -30.59 33.05 -19.31
C LEU A 59 -31.87 33.88 -19.18
N LEU A 60 -32.88 33.49 -19.94
CA LEU A 60 -34.18 34.15 -19.97
C LEU A 60 -35.16 33.43 -19.05
N CYS A 61 -36.05 34.22 -18.48
CA CYS A 61 -37.23 33.72 -17.78
C CYS A 61 -38.12 32.97 -18.76
N THR A 62 -38.43 31.73 -18.42
CA THR A 62 -39.25 30.84 -19.27
C THR A 62 -40.69 31.31 -19.44
N GLU A 63 -41.18 32.16 -18.52
CA GLU A 63 -42.56 32.66 -18.55
C GLU A 63 -42.68 34.03 -19.23
N HIS A 64 -41.62 34.84 -19.20
CA HIS A 64 -41.67 36.24 -19.59
C HIS A 64 -40.68 36.60 -20.71
N GLU A 65 -39.84 35.65 -21.13
CA GLU A 65 -38.77 35.84 -22.11
C GLU A 65 -37.81 37.01 -21.76
N GLU A 66 -37.76 37.37 -20.49
CA GLU A 66 -37.01 38.48 -19.90
C GLU A 66 -35.75 37.97 -19.20
N ILE A 67 -34.65 38.74 -19.24
CA ILE A 67 -33.39 38.36 -18.59
C ILE A 67 -33.59 38.26 -17.07
N TYR A 68 -32.98 37.26 -16.45
CA TYR A 68 -32.89 37.18 -14.99
C TYR A 68 -31.97 38.27 -14.43
N PHE A 69 -32.47 39.08 -13.51
CA PHE A 69 -31.68 40.17 -12.86
C PHE A 69 -31.45 39.93 -11.38
N PHE A 70 -32.35 39.17 -10.75
CA PHE A 70 -32.37 38.99 -9.31
C PHE A 70 -32.27 37.52 -8.95
N TYR A 71 -31.96 37.25 -7.69
CA TYR A 71 -32.00 35.94 -7.08
C TYR A 71 -32.91 36.02 -5.85
N CYS A 72 -33.92 35.15 -5.79
CA CYS A 72 -34.84 35.06 -4.67
C CYS A 72 -34.28 34.08 -3.63
N GLN A 73 -33.87 34.58 -2.46
CA GLN A 73 -33.28 33.74 -1.42
C GLN A 73 -34.28 32.76 -0.81
N ASP A 74 -35.55 33.15 -0.72
CA ASP A 74 -36.60 32.29 -0.15
C ASP A 74 -36.99 31.12 -1.06
N CYS A 75 -36.77 31.26 -2.37
CA CYS A 75 -37.12 30.26 -3.38
C CYS A 75 -35.92 29.55 -3.98
N ASP A 76 -34.70 30.04 -3.71
CA ASP A 76 -33.45 29.55 -4.30
C ASP A 76 -33.47 29.54 -5.85
N THR A 77 -33.98 30.60 -6.46
CA THR A 77 -34.14 30.70 -7.93
C THR A 77 -33.75 32.07 -8.50
N PRO A 78 -33.26 32.13 -9.75
CA PRO A 78 -33.11 33.40 -10.46
C PRO A 78 -34.49 33.94 -10.87
N VAL A 79 -34.66 35.25 -10.86
CA VAL A 79 -35.95 35.94 -11.04
C VAL A 79 -35.80 37.17 -11.95
N CYS A 80 -36.70 37.30 -12.93
CA CYS A 80 -36.78 38.48 -13.80
C CYS A 80 -37.56 39.62 -13.13
N ARG A 81 -37.62 40.79 -13.77
CA ARG A 81 -38.30 41.96 -13.19
C ARG A 81 -39.81 41.73 -13.00
N ILE A 82 -40.46 40.99 -13.90
CA ILE A 82 -41.91 40.75 -13.83
C ILE A 82 -42.22 39.77 -12.69
N CYS A 83 -41.54 38.62 -12.65
CA CYS A 83 -41.68 37.65 -11.56
C CYS A 83 -41.41 38.26 -10.18
N SER A 84 -40.48 39.23 -10.07
CA SER A 84 -40.19 39.88 -8.78
C SER A 84 -41.39 40.63 -8.19
N VAL A 85 -42.32 41.10 -9.03
CA VAL A 85 -43.51 41.84 -8.59
C VAL A 85 -44.72 40.91 -8.49
N GLU A 86 -44.89 39.98 -9.43
CA GLU A 86 -46.10 39.14 -9.47
C GLU A 86 -46.05 37.99 -8.47
N LYS A 87 -44.91 37.30 -8.38
CA LYS A 87 -44.78 36.03 -7.64
C LYS A 87 -43.89 36.13 -6.41
N HIS A 88 -42.89 37.02 -6.44
CA HIS A 88 -41.87 37.14 -5.40
C HIS A 88 -41.90 38.49 -4.66
N SER A 89 -43.01 39.24 -4.73
CA SER A 89 -43.10 40.62 -4.19
C SER A 89 -42.88 40.77 -2.69
N ARG A 90 -42.97 39.67 -1.94
CA ARG A 90 -42.75 39.62 -0.49
C ARG A 90 -41.52 38.81 -0.09
N HIS A 91 -40.75 38.33 -1.07
CA HIS A 91 -39.57 37.51 -0.81
C HIS A 91 -38.29 38.37 -0.77
N LEU A 92 -37.26 37.84 -0.12
CA LEU A 92 -35.95 38.47 -0.06
C LEU A 92 -35.22 38.30 -1.40
N MET A 93 -35.05 39.43 -2.09
CA MET A 93 -34.41 39.50 -3.40
C MET A 93 -33.04 40.14 -3.30
N THR A 94 -32.05 39.53 -3.95
CA THR A 94 -30.71 40.12 -4.12
C THR A 94 -30.32 40.19 -5.58
N ASP A 95 -29.32 41.01 -5.89
CA ASP A 95 -28.73 41.07 -7.23
C ASP A 95 -28.17 39.70 -7.61
N LEU A 96 -28.52 39.20 -8.80
CA LEU A 96 -28.16 37.86 -9.25
C LEU A 96 -26.63 37.71 -9.37
N THR A 97 -25.95 38.72 -9.91
CA THR A 97 -24.50 38.70 -10.11
C THR A 97 -23.77 38.64 -8.78
N LYS A 98 -24.15 39.49 -7.81
CA LYS A 98 -23.58 39.48 -6.45
C LYS A 98 -23.84 38.17 -5.72
N SER A 99 -25.05 37.62 -5.87
CA SER A 99 -25.43 36.33 -5.26
C SER A 99 -24.59 35.20 -5.85
N ALA A 100 -24.38 35.20 -7.17
CA ALA A 100 -23.55 34.24 -7.86
C ALA A 100 -22.05 34.37 -7.48
N GLU A 101 -21.53 35.58 -7.32
CA GLU A 101 -20.15 35.81 -6.84
C GLU A 101 -19.94 35.26 -5.43
N LYS A 102 -20.88 35.54 -4.52
CA LYS A 102 -20.84 35.04 -3.15
C LYS A 102 -20.89 33.50 -3.13
N LEU A 103 -21.83 32.90 -3.85
CA LEU A 103 -21.96 31.44 -3.94
C LEU A 103 -20.70 30.81 -4.54
N ARG A 104 -20.14 31.40 -5.61
CA ARG A 104 -18.87 30.94 -6.21
C ARG A 104 -17.75 30.95 -5.19
N PHE A 105 -17.59 32.04 -4.43
CA PHE A 105 -16.56 32.15 -3.40
C PHE A 105 -16.72 31.07 -2.33
N GLU A 106 -17.93 30.88 -1.81
CA GLU A 106 -18.22 29.87 -0.79
C GLU A 106 -17.95 28.44 -1.31
N VAL A 107 -18.44 28.10 -2.50
CA VAL A 107 -18.24 26.77 -3.12
C VAL A 107 -16.76 26.51 -3.38
N VAL A 108 -16.03 27.45 -3.99
CA VAL A 108 -14.60 27.29 -4.26
C VAL A 108 -13.83 27.09 -2.96
N LYS A 109 -14.08 27.91 -1.95
CA LYS A 109 -13.43 27.79 -0.64
C LYS A 109 -13.66 26.42 0.01
N ASN A 110 -14.88 25.91 -0.07
CA ASN A 110 -15.22 24.61 0.49
C ASN A 110 -14.55 23.45 -0.28
N ILE A 111 -14.47 23.56 -1.60
CA ILE A 111 -13.73 22.60 -2.43
C ILE A 111 -12.24 22.64 -2.08
N GLU A 112 -11.64 23.82 -1.96
CA GLU A 112 -10.22 23.97 -1.61
C GLU A 112 -9.89 23.35 -0.24
N ALA A 113 -10.77 23.53 0.75
CA ALA A 113 -10.61 22.90 2.07
C ALA A 113 -10.71 21.35 1.99
N LYS A 114 -11.68 20.83 1.23
CA LYS A 114 -11.85 19.38 1.00
C LYS A 114 -10.63 18.80 0.26
N VAL A 115 -10.11 19.50 -0.75
CA VAL A 115 -8.90 19.10 -1.50
C VAL A 115 -7.67 19.08 -0.59
N THR A 116 -7.48 20.13 0.22
CA THR A 116 -6.33 20.24 1.14
C THR A 116 -6.34 19.09 2.15
N THR A 117 -7.47 18.81 2.77
CA THR A 117 -7.60 17.70 3.71
C THR A 117 -7.36 16.36 3.02
N SER A 118 -7.93 16.15 1.83
CA SER A 118 -7.78 14.91 1.07
C SER A 118 -6.31 14.65 0.73
N LYS A 119 -5.54 15.69 0.39
CA LYS A 119 -4.08 15.58 0.15
C LYS A 119 -3.31 15.16 1.40
N VAL A 120 -3.63 15.73 2.56
CA VAL A 120 -3.00 15.36 3.84
C VAL A 120 -3.29 13.90 4.18
N ASN A 121 -4.56 13.49 4.07
CA ASN A 121 -4.97 12.12 4.33
C ASN A 121 -4.32 11.12 3.36
N LEU A 122 -4.24 11.45 2.07
CA LEU A 122 -3.55 10.64 1.08
C LEU A 122 -2.07 10.45 1.44
N SER A 123 -1.36 11.53 1.78
CA SER A 123 0.04 11.46 2.19
C SER A 123 0.24 10.58 3.42
N LYS A 124 -0.67 10.66 4.41
CA LYS A 124 -0.65 9.79 5.60
C LYS A 124 -0.84 8.31 5.21
N ILE A 125 -1.81 8.00 4.34
CA ILE A 125 -2.06 6.63 3.87
C ILE A 125 -0.85 6.08 3.10
N GLU A 126 -0.24 6.87 2.22
CA GLU A 126 0.95 6.47 1.47
C GLU A 126 2.14 6.19 2.39
N LYS A 127 2.33 7.04 3.42
CA LYS A 127 3.36 6.85 4.43
C LYS A 127 3.12 5.58 5.24
N GLU A 128 1.91 5.35 5.75
CA GLU A 128 1.56 4.13 6.49
C GLU A 128 1.73 2.87 5.62
N THR A 129 1.35 2.94 4.35
CA THR A 129 1.53 1.84 3.38
C THR A 129 3.01 1.52 3.17
N LYS A 130 3.87 2.54 3.15
CA LYS A 130 5.32 2.34 3.06
C LYS A 130 5.86 1.71 4.35
N THR A 131 5.50 2.26 5.51
CA THR A 131 5.90 1.75 6.83
C THR A 131 5.53 0.27 6.96
N TYR A 132 4.28 -0.09 6.67
CA TYR A 132 3.82 -1.49 6.77
C TYR A 132 4.59 -2.42 5.83
N ARG A 133 4.89 -2.00 4.60
CA ARG A 133 5.74 -2.78 3.68
C ARG A 133 7.15 -2.98 4.22
N ASP A 134 7.73 -1.97 4.84
CA ASP A 134 9.08 -2.06 5.41
C ASP A 134 9.10 -2.95 6.66
N GLU A 135 8.07 -2.88 7.51
CA GLU A 135 7.89 -3.80 8.65
C GLU A 135 7.79 -5.27 8.19
N VAL A 136 6.93 -5.56 7.21
CA VAL A 136 6.79 -6.92 6.65
C VAL A 136 8.12 -7.42 6.08
N LYS A 137 8.85 -6.60 5.34
CA LYS A 137 10.17 -6.95 4.82
C LYS A 137 11.18 -7.24 5.93
N ALA A 138 11.19 -6.45 6.99
CA ALA A 138 12.09 -6.65 8.12
C ALA A 138 11.79 -7.99 8.85
N VAL A 139 10.50 -8.30 9.03
CA VAL A 139 10.07 -9.59 9.63
C VAL A 139 10.46 -10.76 8.73
N ILE A 140 10.21 -10.68 7.41
CA ILE A 140 10.62 -11.72 6.45
C ILE A 140 12.14 -11.95 6.49
N LYS A 141 12.93 -10.87 6.52
CA LYS A 141 14.39 -10.94 6.61
C LYS A 141 14.82 -11.68 7.89
N THR A 142 14.26 -11.31 9.02
CA THR A 142 14.55 -11.93 10.33
C THR A 142 14.23 -13.42 10.31
N ILE A 143 13.03 -13.81 9.84
CA ILE A 143 12.62 -15.22 9.71
C ILE A 143 13.58 -16.00 8.80
N THR A 144 14.03 -15.38 7.71
CA THR A 144 14.95 -16.01 6.76
C THR A 144 16.34 -16.22 7.37
N GLU A 145 16.85 -15.24 8.12
CA GLU A 145 18.13 -15.33 8.82
C GLU A 145 18.10 -16.41 9.91
N GLU A 146 17.05 -16.47 10.71
CA GLU A 146 16.83 -17.56 11.69
C GLU A 146 16.72 -18.93 11.01
N GLY A 147 15.98 -19.02 9.90
CA GLY A 147 15.90 -20.24 9.09
C GLY A 147 17.27 -20.72 8.60
N ASN A 148 18.13 -19.79 8.17
CA ASN A 148 19.49 -20.12 7.74
C ASN A 148 20.39 -20.53 8.92
N TYR A 149 20.24 -19.90 10.08
CA TYR A 149 20.93 -20.30 11.30
C TYR A 149 20.60 -21.75 11.69
N TRP A 150 19.32 -22.13 11.66
CA TRP A 150 18.87 -23.49 11.94
C TRP A 150 19.43 -24.51 10.95
N LYS A 151 19.38 -24.21 9.65
CA LYS A 151 20.01 -25.06 8.62
C LYS A 151 21.48 -25.30 8.93
N ASN A 152 22.23 -24.24 9.24
CA ASN A 152 23.65 -24.35 9.59
C ASN A 152 23.90 -25.22 10.84
N LEU A 153 23.04 -25.15 11.85
CA LEU A 153 23.13 -26.03 13.02
C LEU A 153 22.90 -27.50 12.66
N ILE A 154 21.88 -27.78 11.84
CA ILE A 154 21.58 -29.12 11.36
C ILE A 154 22.75 -29.64 10.51
N ASP A 155 23.26 -28.85 9.57
CA ASP A 155 24.38 -29.23 8.71
C ASP A 155 25.65 -29.53 9.53
N LYS A 156 25.94 -28.71 10.55
CA LYS A 156 27.05 -28.98 11.49
C LYS A 156 26.85 -30.31 12.22
N LYS A 157 25.62 -30.61 12.68
CA LYS A 157 25.31 -31.85 13.39
C LYS A 157 25.44 -33.06 12.48
N VAL A 158 24.88 -33.00 11.27
CA VAL A 158 25.01 -34.03 10.24
C VAL A 158 26.49 -34.25 9.92
N GLY A 159 27.24 -33.19 9.64
CA GLY A 159 28.67 -33.26 9.37
C GLY A 159 29.47 -33.86 10.52
N SER A 160 29.09 -33.61 11.78
CA SER A 160 29.72 -34.24 12.93
C SER A 160 29.47 -35.74 13.00
N PHE A 161 28.24 -36.19 12.71
CA PHE A 161 27.91 -37.61 12.70
C PHE A 161 28.62 -38.35 11.56
N VAL A 162 28.63 -37.76 10.36
CA VAL A 162 29.35 -38.33 9.21
C VAL A 162 30.85 -38.48 9.51
N ARG A 163 31.49 -37.45 10.10
CA ARG A 163 32.91 -37.54 10.49
C ARG A 163 33.16 -38.64 11.52
N LEU A 164 32.34 -38.72 12.57
CA LEU A 164 32.48 -39.75 13.60
C LEU A 164 32.35 -41.16 13.00
N LEU A 165 31.42 -41.35 12.06
CA LEU A 165 31.24 -42.64 11.38
C LEU A 165 32.45 -42.98 10.49
N HIS A 166 32.99 -42.02 9.73
CA HIS A 166 34.19 -42.24 8.93
C HIS A 166 35.43 -42.54 9.79
N ASP A 167 35.62 -41.84 10.91
CA ASP A 167 36.73 -42.11 11.82
C ASP A 167 36.65 -43.53 12.40
N GLU A 168 35.44 -43.97 12.78
CA GLU A 168 35.21 -45.32 13.31
C GLU A 168 35.38 -46.40 12.24
N GLU A 169 34.86 -46.15 11.03
CA GLU A 169 35.06 -46.98 9.85
C GLU A 169 36.55 -47.17 9.57
N GLN A 170 37.32 -46.07 9.52
CA GLN A 170 38.75 -46.12 9.24
C GLN A 170 39.52 -46.93 10.28
N LYS A 171 39.25 -46.73 11.58
CA LYS A 171 39.90 -47.49 12.66
C LYS A 171 39.56 -48.98 12.58
N THR A 172 38.29 -49.30 12.36
CA THR A 172 37.81 -50.69 12.29
C THR A 172 38.43 -51.41 11.10
N ILE A 173 38.42 -50.78 9.92
CA ILE A 173 39.04 -51.33 8.70
C ILE A 173 40.56 -51.49 8.89
N GLN A 174 41.24 -50.53 9.53
CA GLN A 174 42.67 -50.66 9.83
C GLN A 174 42.97 -51.87 10.71
N ASN A 175 42.18 -52.08 11.77
CA ASN A 175 42.32 -53.23 12.66
C ASN A 175 42.08 -54.56 11.93
N ILE A 176 41.00 -54.65 11.15
CA ILE A 176 40.66 -55.85 10.35
C ILE A 176 41.76 -56.12 9.31
N THR A 177 42.27 -55.07 8.66
CA THR A 177 43.34 -55.19 7.64
C THR A 177 44.64 -55.68 8.27
N ALA A 178 45.01 -55.17 9.45
CA ALA A 178 46.19 -55.62 10.18
C ALA A 178 46.08 -57.09 10.57
N LEU A 179 44.93 -57.52 11.09
CA LEU A 179 44.67 -58.92 11.44
C LEU A 179 44.70 -59.83 10.20
N THR A 180 44.08 -59.39 9.10
CA THR A 180 44.11 -60.10 7.81
C THR A 180 45.54 -60.31 7.30
N LYS A 181 46.42 -59.31 7.47
CA LYS A 181 47.82 -59.40 7.05
C LYS A 181 48.62 -60.43 7.87
N VAL A 182 48.35 -60.54 9.17
CA VAL A 182 48.97 -61.55 10.05
C VAL A 182 48.57 -62.94 9.58
N TYR A 183 47.27 -63.22 9.46
CA TYR A 183 46.80 -64.54 9.03
C TYR A 183 47.25 -64.93 7.63
N ARG A 184 47.29 -63.98 6.69
CA ARG A 184 47.82 -64.25 5.34
C ARG A 184 49.26 -64.74 5.39
N ARG A 185 50.11 -64.11 6.23
CA ARG A 185 51.51 -64.49 6.40
C ARG A 185 51.64 -65.88 7.03
N ASP A 186 50.82 -66.16 8.04
CA ASP A 186 50.85 -67.46 8.71
C ASP A 186 50.41 -68.59 7.76
N ILE A 187 49.38 -68.35 6.94
CA ILE A 187 48.95 -69.27 5.87
C ILE A 187 50.09 -69.50 4.86
N GLU A 188 50.73 -68.44 4.36
CA GLU A 188 51.85 -68.55 3.42
C GLU A 188 53.02 -69.36 4.00
N ASN A 189 53.37 -69.13 5.27
CA ASN A 189 54.40 -69.90 5.98
C ASN A 189 54.01 -71.38 6.09
N CYS A 190 52.77 -71.67 6.51
CA CYS A 190 52.27 -73.03 6.64
C CYS A 190 52.27 -73.77 5.29
N GLN A 191 51.84 -73.12 4.21
CA GLN A 191 51.87 -73.68 2.86
C GLN A 191 53.30 -73.98 2.38
N GLN A 192 54.27 -73.13 2.71
CA GLN A 192 55.68 -73.37 2.38
C GLN A 192 56.25 -74.56 3.14
N TRP A 193 55.94 -74.68 4.45
CA TRP A 193 56.33 -75.83 5.26
C TRP A 193 55.71 -77.12 4.75
N GLU A 194 54.41 -77.12 4.45
CA GLU A 194 53.71 -78.27 3.87
C GLU A 194 54.40 -78.76 2.59
N LYS A 195 54.74 -77.84 1.68
CA LYS A 195 55.45 -78.17 0.44
C LYS A 195 56.82 -78.79 0.70
N LYS A 196 57.64 -78.18 1.57
CA LYS A 196 58.98 -78.69 1.92
C LYS A 196 58.90 -80.12 2.49
N ILE A 197 57.98 -80.36 3.42
CA ILE A 197 57.81 -81.67 4.06
C ILE A 197 57.41 -82.73 3.02
N LYS A 198 56.50 -82.40 2.09
CA LYS A 198 56.09 -83.31 1.01
C LYS A 198 57.22 -83.69 0.05
N GLU A 199 58.24 -82.84 -0.09
CA GLU A 199 59.39 -83.07 -0.97
C GLU A 199 60.54 -83.85 -0.30
N MET A 200 60.52 -83.99 1.03
CA MET A 200 61.55 -84.73 1.79
C MET A 200 61.47 -86.23 1.56
N LYS A 201 62.64 -86.88 1.45
CA LYS A 201 62.74 -88.31 1.06
C LYS A 201 62.94 -89.26 2.24
N THR A 202 63.45 -88.77 3.37
CA THR A 202 63.78 -89.63 4.51
C THR A 202 63.12 -89.16 5.79
N MET A 203 62.82 -90.11 6.68
CA MET A 203 62.28 -89.83 8.00
C MET A 203 63.25 -88.98 8.84
N ALA A 204 64.56 -89.16 8.66
CA ALA A 204 65.57 -88.38 9.36
C ALA A 204 65.49 -86.89 9.00
N ASP A 205 65.27 -86.55 7.72
CA ASP A 205 65.14 -85.16 7.25
C ASP A 205 63.89 -84.48 7.84
N ILE A 206 62.77 -85.21 7.91
CA ILE A 206 61.51 -84.70 8.49
C ILE A 206 61.69 -84.38 9.98
N LEU A 207 62.27 -85.31 10.75
CA LEU A 207 62.50 -85.14 12.19
C LEU A 207 63.52 -84.03 12.50
N LEU A 208 64.53 -83.85 11.64
CA LEU A 208 65.48 -82.74 11.73
C LEU A 208 64.82 -81.39 11.44
N PHE A 209 63.98 -81.31 10.42
CA PHE A 209 63.23 -80.11 10.08
C PHE A 209 62.26 -79.71 11.21
N GLU A 210 61.55 -80.69 11.78
CA GLU A 210 60.67 -80.50 12.93
C GLU A 210 61.41 -79.88 14.13
N ARG A 211 62.60 -80.43 14.44
CA ARG A 211 63.42 -80.03 15.58
C ARG A 211 64.13 -78.69 15.38
N LEU A 212 64.57 -78.36 14.17
CA LEU A 212 65.38 -77.15 13.88
C LEU A 212 64.55 -75.89 13.61
N GLU A 213 63.42 -75.99 12.90
CA GLU A 213 62.56 -74.83 12.65
C GLU A 213 61.61 -74.51 13.83
N LYS A 214 61.68 -75.27 14.93
CA LYS A 214 60.69 -75.26 16.02
C LYS A 214 59.27 -75.40 15.46
N LEU A 215 58.99 -76.51 14.76
CA LEU A 215 57.61 -76.95 14.44
C LEU A 215 56.87 -77.36 15.73
N LYS A 216 56.79 -76.47 16.72
CA LYS A 216 55.65 -76.41 17.62
C LYS A 216 54.59 -75.55 16.95
N VAL A 217 54.18 -75.94 15.75
CA VAL A 217 52.86 -75.52 15.28
C VAL A 217 51.92 -76.39 16.07
N ASP A 218 51.55 -75.93 17.25
CA ASP A 218 50.39 -76.46 17.94
C ASP A 218 49.20 -76.02 17.07
N VAL A 219 48.91 -76.79 16.02
CA VAL A 219 47.84 -76.51 15.04
C VAL A 219 46.52 -76.30 15.78
N ASP A 220 46.39 -76.94 16.94
CA ASP A 220 45.25 -76.89 17.85
C ASP A 220 45.21 -75.61 18.72
N ASN A 221 46.27 -74.78 18.71
CA ASN A 221 46.47 -73.67 19.64
C ASN A 221 46.92 -72.38 18.93
N ILE A 222 46.61 -72.25 17.64
CA ILE A 222 46.62 -70.97 16.95
C ILE A 222 45.56 -70.12 17.64
N ASP A 223 45.98 -69.18 18.49
CA ASP A 223 45.11 -68.19 19.14
C ASP A 223 44.55 -67.25 18.06
N LEU A 224 43.54 -67.77 17.33
CA LEU A 224 42.79 -67.03 16.35
C LEU A 224 41.98 -66.00 17.12
N LYS A 225 42.52 -64.79 17.31
CA LYS A 225 41.74 -63.68 17.87
C LYS A 225 40.45 -63.56 17.06
N PRO A 226 39.28 -63.74 17.68
CA PRO A 226 38.03 -63.80 16.94
C PRO A 226 37.81 -62.48 16.21
N VAL A 227 37.37 -62.58 14.96
CA VAL A 227 36.83 -61.42 14.24
C VAL A 227 35.61 -60.94 15.03
N PRO A 228 35.51 -59.66 15.38
CA PRO A 228 34.31 -59.17 16.07
C PRO A 228 33.06 -59.48 15.22
N GLU A 229 32.14 -60.30 15.74
CA GLU A 229 30.83 -60.54 15.10
C GLU A 229 29.82 -59.50 15.60
N GLY A 230 29.21 -58.74 14.68
CA GLY A 230 28.14 -57.80 15.05
C GLY A 230 27.87 -56.70 14.03
N SER A 231 26.84 -55.91 14.34
CA SER A 231 26.54 -54.65 13.66
C SER A 231 27.39 -53.54 14.27
N TYR A 232 28.30 -52.96 13.48
CA TYR A 232 29.31 -52.02 13.96
C TYR A 232 28.77 -50.63 14.30
N VAL A 233 27.58 -50.26 13.80
CA VAL A 233 27.01 -48.92 13.94
C VAL A 233 25.48 -48.94 13.84
N SER A 234 24.81 -48.05 14.58
CA SER A 234 23.35 -47.86 14.50
C SER A 234 22.97 -46.39 14.66
N TYR A 235 21.87 -45.96 14.01
CA TYR A 235 21.32 -44.62 14.13
C TYR A 235 19.84 -44.68 14.54
N ARG A 236 19.50 -43.97 15.62
CA ARG A 236 18.11 -43.81 16.07
C ARG A 236 17.66 -42.39 15.77
N ASN A 237 16.74 -42.24 14.83
CA ASN A 237 16.15 -40.93 14.57
C ASN A 237 15.24 -40.49 15.73
N LYS A 238 15.13 -39.18 15.91
CA LYS A 238 14.06 -38.54 16.68
C LYS A 238 13.45 -37.48 15.76
N LYS A 239 12.16 -37.59 15.48
CA LYS A 239 11.44 -36.60 14.66
C LYS A 239 10.75 -35.60 15.60
N PRO A 240 10.92 -34.29 15.40
CA PRO A 240 10.14 -33.31 16.13
C PRO A 240 8.67 -33.39 15.71
N SER A 241 7.79 -33.19 16.68
CA SER A 241 6.35 -32.96 16.49
C SER A 241 6.11 -31.57 15.89
N GLY A 242 4.94 -31.37 15.26
CA GLY A 242 4.59 -30.08 14.65
C GLY A 242 4.57 -28.92 15.65
N THR A 243 4.19 -29.17 16.91
CA THR A 243 4.17 -28.18 17.98
C THR A 243 5.56 -27.80 18.49
N GLU A 244 6.51 -28.74 18.50
CA GLU A 244 7.90 -28.44 18.89
C GLU A 244 8.56 -27.43 17.95
N ILE A 245 8.25 -27.49 16.65
CA ILE A 245 8.76 -26.53 15.68
C ILE A 245 8.27 -25.11 16.01
N HIS A 246 6.99 -24.93 16.31
CA HIS A 246 6.47 -23.61 16.71
C HIS A 246 7.12 -23.10 18.00
N SER A 247 7.26 -23.97 19.01
CA SER A 247 7.85 -23.59 20.30
C SER A 247 9.34 -23.20 20.21
N LEU A 248 10.06 -23.73 19.22
CA LEU A 248 11.49 -23.53 19.07
C LEU A 248 11.82 -22.47 18.01
N PHE A 249 11.11 -22.46 16.87
CA PHE A 249 11.37 -21.55 15.75
C PHE A 249 10.60 -20.23 15.87
N GLY A 250 9.39 -20.27 16.46
CA GLY A 250 8.55 -19.11 16.67
C GLY A 250 7.25 -19.12 15.85
N GLU A 251 6.49 -18.03 16.01
CA GLU A 251 5.19 -17.82 15.39
C GLU A 251 5.05 -16.38 14.88
N ILE A 252 4.21 -16.19 13.87
CA ILE A 252 3.89 -14.86 13.34
C ILE A 252 2.66 -14.35 14.08
N GLN A 253 2.77 -13.17 14.68
CA GLN A 253 1.65 -12.46 15.28
C GLN A 253 1.29 -11.25 14.44
N PHE A 254 0.02 -11.15 14.05
CA PHE A 254 -0.52 -9.98 13.38
C PHE A 254 -1.05 -9.01 14.42
N LYS A 255 -0.54 -7.77 14.41
CA LYS A 255 -1.09 -6.70 15.24
C LYS A 255 -2.35 -6.15 14.57
N ALA A 256 -3.39 -5.94 15.36
CA ALA A 256 -4.58 -5.25 14.87
C ALA A 256 -4.17 -3.83 14.40
N PRO A 257 -4.76 -3.32 13.31
CA PRO A 257 -4.56 -1.93 12.93
C PRO A 257 -4.98 -1.03 14.10
N LYS A 258 -4.20 0.02 14.36
CA LYS A 258 -4.57 1.01 15.37
C LYS A 258 -5.92 1.59 14.98
N SER A 259 -6.83 1.61 15.94
CA SER A 259 -8.12 2.25 15.87
C SER A 259 -8.03 3.65 15.25
N GLN A 260 -8.83 3.92 14.22
CA GLN A 260 -9.00 5.30 13.76
C GLN A 260 -9.90 6.02 14.76
N LYS A 261 -9.37 7.09 15.40
CA LYS A 261 -10.15 7.95 16.28
C LYS A 261 -11.43 8.42 15.58
N LYS A 262 -12.56 8.30 16.26
CA LYS A 262 -13.86 8.79 15.78
C LYS A 262 -14.31 9.98 16.61
N TYR A 263 -14.76 11.03 15.92
CA TYR A 263 -15.22 12.27 16.50
C TYR A 263 -16.71 12.44 16.20
N LYS A 264 -17.51 12.79 17.23
CA LYS A 264 -18.89 13.27 17.03
C LYS A 264 -18.82 14.73 16.76
N TYR A 265 -19.57 15.16 15.76
CA TYR A 265 -19.88 16.54 15.52
C TYR A 265 -21.38 16.72 15.71
N ALA A 266 -21.77 17.67 16.55
CA ALA A 266 -23.17 18.02 16.78
C ALA A 266 -23.40 19.46 16.31
N CYS A 267 -24.45 19.66 15.52
CA CYS A 267 -24.88 20.99 15.08
C CYS A 267 -25.53 21.71 16.25
N VAL A 268 -25.02 22.88 16.63
CA VAL A 268 -25.55 23.67 17.77
C VAL A 268 -26.97 24.17 17.51
N SER A 269 -27.31 24.42 16.24
CA SER A 269 -28.60 25.01 15.86
C SER A 269 -29.74 23.99 15.75
N CYS A 270 -29.45 22.74 15.38
CA CYS A 270 -30.49 21.73 15.13
C CYS A 270 -30.29 20.38 15.84
N GLY A 271 -29.16 20.19 16.53
CA GLY A 271 -28.87 18.95 17.26
C GLY A 271 -28.51 17.75 16.38
N ASN A 272 -28.37 17.92 15.06
CA ASN A 272 -27.98 16.82 14.17
C ASN A 272 -26.56 16.36 14.47
N GLU A 273 -26.35 15.04 14.49
CA GLU A 273 -25.09 14.42 14.89
C GLU A 273 -24.46 13.68 13.70
N GLN A 274 -23.14 13.84 13.52
CA GLN A 274 -22.37 13.10 12.52
C GLN A 274 -21.09 12.54 13.13
N ILE A 275 -20.66 11.38 12.64
CA ILE A 275 -19.41 10.71 13.06
C ILE A 275 -18.40 10.83 11.93
N SER A 276 -17.19 11.28 12.25
CA SER A 276 -16.09 11.42 11.28
C SER A 276 -14.76 10.96 11.89
N THR A 277 -13.86 10.48 11.04
CA THR A 277 -12.48 10.08 11.41
C THR A 277 -11.46 11.20 11.22
N ASN A 278 -11.89 12.35 10.69
CA ASN A 278 -11.03 13.54 10.61
C ASN A 278 -10.94 14.18 11.99
N GLU A 279 -9.73 14.48 12.45
CA GLU A 279 -9.53 15.17 13.74
C GLU A 279 -10.04 16.63 13.66
N PRO A 280 -10.65 17.15 14.74
CA PRO A 280 -11.00 18.55 14.82
C PRO A 280 -9.73 19.41 14.83
N VAL A 281 -9.72 20.47 14.02
CA VAL A 281 -8.63 21.45 14.03
C VAL A 281 -8.78 22.29 15.30
N THR A 282 -8.02 21.99 16.35
CA THR A 282 -7.98 22.81 17.56
C THR A 282 -7.05 24.00 17.33
N GLN A 283 -7.57 25.23 17.40
CA GLN A 283 -6.75 26.41 17.69
C GLN A 283 -6.94 26.79 19.15
N ASP A 284 -5.82 27.01 19.86
CA ASP A 284 -5.82 27.63 21.17
C ASP A 284 -6.55 28.98 21.11
N ILE A 285 -7.60 29.09 21.92
CA ILE A 285 -8.56 30.19 21.86
C ILE A 285 -7.98 31.40 22.57
N GLY A 286 -7.46 32.33 21.78
CA GLY A 286 -7.16 33.71 22.17
C GLY A 286 -7.83 34.68 21.20
N GLN A 287 -9.11 34.98 21.45
CA GLN A 287 -9.93 36.04 20.84
C GLN A 287 -10.30 35.95 19.35
N GLU A 288 -11.62 35.86 19.13
CA GLU A 288 -12.44 36.38 18.03
C GLU A 288 -11.90 36.25 16.59
N PHE A 289 -12.26 35.18 15.89
CA PHE A 289 -12.82 35.13 14.50
C PHE A 289 -12.92 33.64 14.07
N PRO A 290 -13.99 33.19 13.37
CA PRO A 290 -14.18 31.78 13.07
C PRO A 290 -13.39 31.36 11.82
N ILE A 291 -12.37 30.50 11.98
CA ILE A 291 -11.70 29.88 10.83
C ILE A 291 -12.42 28.58 10.45
N GLN A 292 -12.93 28.64 9.22
CA GLN A 292 -13.52 27.57 8.41
C GLN A 292 -12.57 26.38 8.23
N GLY A 293 -12.88 25.28 8.89
CA GLY A 293 -12.29 23.97 8.64
C GLY A 293 -13.38 22.92 8.79
N PHE A 294 -13.73 22.25 7.68
CA PHE A 294 -14.84 21.31 7.52
C PHE A 294 -16.25 21.90 7.64
N MET A 295 -16.93 22.04 6.50
CA MET A 295 -18.39 22.00 6.48
C MET A 295 -18.83 20.55 6.59
N ILE A 296 -19.33 20.19 7.76
CA ILE A 296 -20.18 19.04 7.96
C ILE A 296 -21.56 19.48 7.47
N GLU A 297 -21.97 19.02 6.29
CA GLU A 297 -23.27 19.37 5.71
C GLU A 297 -24.38 18.76 6.58
N CYS A 298 -25.29 19.59 7.10
CA CYS A 298 -26.42 19.11 7.86
C CYS A 298 -27.41 18.43 6.90
N THR A 299 -27.54 17.12 6.99
CA THR A 299 -28.40 16.29 6.12
C THR A 299 -29.89 16.37 6.45
N ASN A 300 -30.31 17.22 7.39
CA ASN A 300 -31.70 17.28 7.81
C ASN A 300 -32.53 18.14 6.86
N SER A 301 -33.21 17.49 5.92
CA SER A 301 -34.03 18.10 4.86
C SER A 301 -35.31 18.78 5.35
N ASN A 302 -35.61 18.76 6.66
CA ASN A 302 -36.95 19.07 7.15
C ASN A 302 -37.13 20.39 7.89
N ARG A 303 -36.10 21.23 8.04
CA ARG A 303 -36.27 22.63 8.51
C ARG A 303 -35.19 23.53 7.93
N ASN A 304 -35.60 24.73 7.54
CA ASN A 304 -34.80 25.85 7.04
C ASN A 304 -33.81 26.34 8.12
N CYS A 305 -32.82 25.52 8.49
CA CYS A 305 -31.90 25.76 9.61
C CYS A 305 -30.81 26.81 9.28
N GLY A 306 -30.67 27.22 8.01
CA GLY A 306 -29.63 28.16 7.58
C GLY A 306 -28.20 27.64 7.78
N CYS A 307 -28.01 26.38 8.16
CA CYS A 307 -26.74 25.81 8.59
C CYS A 307 -25.75 25.47 7.45
N ASN A 308 -26.10 25.79 6.20
CA ASN A 308 -25.11 25.89 5.11
C ASN A 308 -24.24 27.15 5.25
N ASN A 309 -24.62 28.10 6.13
CA ASN A 309 -23.83 29.27 6.50
C ASN A 309 -23.21 29.13 7.89
N MET A 310 -21.92 28.79 7.91
CA MET A 310 -20.87 29.19 8.86
C MET A 310 -21.09 29.16 10.39
N SER A 311 -22.13 28.52 10.92
CA SER A 311 -22.43 28.58 12.36
C SER A 311 -22.10 27.27 13.08
N THR A 312 -20.89 27.24 13.65
CA THR A 312 -20.46 26.54 14.88
C THR A 312 -21.00 25.12 15.08
N TRP A 313 -20.21 24.13 14.67
CA TRP A 313 -20.36 22.74 15.12
C TRP A 313 -19.53 22.53 16.39
N ILE A 314 -20.12 21.92 17.45
CA ILE A 314 -19.38 21.48 18.64
C ILE A 314 -18.97 20.04 18.41
N HIS A 315 -17.70 19.71 18.66
CA HIS A 315 -17.19 18.35 18.54
C HIS A 315 -16.90 17.74 19.91
N ARG A 316 -17.19 16.45 20.07
CA ARG A 316 -16.80 15.65 21.24
C ARG A 316 -16.12 14.38 20.75
N PHE A 317 -14.93 14.09 21.28
CA PHE A 317 -14.30 12.78 21.09
C PHE A 317 -15.20 11.70 21.68
N ILE A 318 -15.51 10.67 20.90
CA ILE A 318 -16.41 9.61 21.35
C ILE A 318 -15.65 8.36 21.72
N GLU A 319 -14.62 7.96 20.96
CA GLU A 319 -13.92 6.70 21.18
C GLU A 319 -12.64 6.54 20.34
N GLU A 320 -11.65 5.85 20.92
CA GLU A 320 -10.59 5.12 20.22
C GLU A 320 -11.06 3.66 20.14
N ALA A 321 -11.50 3.20 18.96
CA ALA A 321 -12.09 1.87 18.77
C ALA A 321 -11.14 0.85 18.15
#